data_AF-A0A1L8SVR5-F1
#
_entry.id   AF-A0A1L8SVR5-F1
#
_cell.length_a   1.000
_cell.length_b   1.000
_cell.length_c   1.000
_cell.angle_alpha   90.00
_cell.angle_beta   90.00
_cell.angle_gamma   90.00
#
_symmetry.space_group_name_H-M   'P 1'
#
loop_
_entity.id
_entity.type
_entity.pdbx_description
1 polymer ?
#
loop_
_entity_poly.entity_id
_entity_poly.type
_entity_poly.pdbx_seq_one_letter_code
_entity_poly.pdbx_strand_id
1 'polypeptide(L)'
;MVMIGLTYQLINKNETGGMIMISWLKIVGVAAVSFLALDLFWLLVVARKMYQQYLGNLMGQTRFGPAAIFYLIYLLGILFFIINPALEKNSLLYAIAAGGFLGLLCYGTYDLTNLATIANWPIRVTVADLIWGTFVTATVSGITVFVAQHFNWR
;
A
#
# COMPACT_ATOMS: atom_id res chain seq x y z
N MET A 1 41.04 25.21 13.67
CA MET A 1 40.21 24.32 14.50
C MET A 1 38.72 24.39 14.14
N VAL A 2 38.11 25.59 14.00
CA VAL A 2 36.67 25.77 13.65
C VAL A 2 36.28 25.21 12.27
N MET A 3 37.09 25.41 11.23
CA MET A 3 36.79 24.92 9.88
C MET A 3 36.73 23.39 9.77
N ILE A 4 37.59 22.67 10.51
CA ILE A 4 37.62 21.21 10.53
C ILE A 4 36.33 20.64 11.17
N GLY A 5 35.82 21.29 12.22
CA GLY A 5 34.57 20.90 12.87
C GLY A 5 33.34 21.10 11.98
N LEU A 6 33.28 22.20 11.22
CA LEU A 6 32.21 22.45 10.25
C LEU A 6 32.22 21.43 9.12
N THR A 7 33.39 21.13 8.55
CA THR A 7 33.53 20.10 7.52
C THR A 7 33.13 18.72 8.04
N TYR A 8 33.52 18.35 9.25
CA TYR A 8 33.13 17.07 9.87
C TYR A 8 31.62 16.96 10.10
N GLN A 9 30.96 18.03 10.57
CA GLN A 9 29.50 18.04 10.73
C GLN A 9 28.75 17.96 9.39
N LEU A 10 29.27 18.61 8.34
CA LEU A 10 28.69 18.53 7.00
C LEU A 10 28.83 17.12 6.41
N ILE A 11 29.99 16.47 6.59
CA ILE A 11 30.21 15.08 6.16
C ILE A 11 29.26 14.13 6.90
N ASN A 12 29.20 14.20 8.24
CA ASN A 12 28.31 13.34 9.02
C ASN A 12 26.82 13.56 8.69
N LYS A 13 26.40 14.81 8.45
CA LYS A 13 25.02 15.11 8.04
C LYS A 13 24.70 14.51 6.67
N ASN A 14 25.63 14.57 5.72
CA ASN A 14 25.47 13.97 4.40
C ASN A 14 25.45 12.44 4.46
N GLU A 15 26.31 11.81 5.26
CA GLU A 15 26.31 10.36 5.47
C GLU A 15 25.02 9.87 6.15
N THR A 16 24.57 10.58 7.19
CA THR A 16 23.32 10.26 7.90
C THR A 16 22.11 10.41 6.96
N GLY A 17 22.08 11.50 6.17
CA GLY A 17 21.04 11.70 5.15
C GLY A 17 21.03 10.61 4.08
N GLY A 18 22.20 10.17 3.63
CA GLY A 18 22.37 9.08 2.67
C GLY A 18 21.84 7.75 3.20
N MET A 19 22.16 7.40 4.46
CA MET A 19 21.66 6.17 5.09
C MET A 19 20.14 6.17 5.24
N ILE A 20 19.56 7.29 5.68
CA ILE A 20 18.10 7.44 5.80
C ILE A 20 17.41 7.28 4.43
N MET A 21 17.98 7.89 3.39
CA MET A 21 17.45 7.77 2.02
C MET A 21 17.45 6.31 1.55
N ILE A 22 18.56 5.59 1.76
CA ILE A 22 18.68 4.17 1.38
C ILE A 22 17.66 3.31 2.13
N SER A 23 17.45 3.55 3.42
CA SER A 23 16.43 2.84 4.19
C SER A 23 15.02 3.06 3.65
N TRP A 24 14.67 4.29 3.30
CA TRP A 24 13.36 4.59 2.71
C TRP A 24 13.17 3.94 1.34
N LEU A 25 14.21 3.90 0.50
CA LEU A 25 14.13 3.20 -0.78
C LEU A 25 13.85 1.70 -0.60
N LYS A 26 14.47 1.06 0.40
CA LYS A 26 14.20 -0.34 0.73
C LYS A 26 12.76 -0.55 1.22
N ILE A 27 12.27 0.33 2.11
CA ILE A 27 10.90 0.29 2.62
C ILE A 27 9.88 0.44 1.49
N VAL A 28 10.07 1.43 0.62
CA VAL A 28 9.22 1.65 -0.56
C VAL A 28 9.26 0.44 -1.49
N GLY A 29 10.44 -0.14 -1.71
CA GLY A 29 10.60 -1.34 -2.52
C GLY A 29 9.82 -2.54 -1.98
N VAL A 30 9.92 -2.82 -0.68
CA VAL A 30 9.17 -3.92 -0.05
C VAL A 30 7.67 -3.67 -0.12
N ALA A 31 7.21 -2.44 0.17
CA ALA A 31 5.80 -2.10 0.08
C ALA A 31 5.25 -2.26 -1.34
N ALA A 32 5.96 -1.73 -2.33
CA ALA A 32 5.56 -1.80 -3.74
C ALA A 32 5.51 -3.24 -4.25
N VAL A 33 6.56 -4.02 -4.00
CA VAL A 33 6.62 -5.43 -4.45
C VAL A 33 5.54 -6.26 -3.77
N SER A 34 5.36 -6.11 -2.45
CA SER A 34 4.33 -6.86 -1.72
C SER A 34 2.93 -6.51 -2.22
N PHE A 35 2.67 -5.22 -2.44
CA PHE A 35 1.37 -4.76 -2.93
C PHE A 35 1.08 -5.26 -4.34
N LEU A 36 2.00 -5.06 -5.27
CA LEU A 36 1.84 -5.51 -6.66
C LEU A 36 1.73 -7.03 -6.76
N ALA A 37 2.52 -7.79 -6.00
CA ALA A 37 2.47 -9.25 -6.04
C ALA A 37 1.10 -9.78 -5.58
N LEU A 38 0.58 -9.27 -4.45
CA LEU A 38 -0.71 -9.68 -3.94
C LEU A 38 -1.86 -9.22 -4.85
N ASP A 39 -1.81 -7.98 -5.35
CA ASP A 39 -2.87 -7.44 -6.18
C ASP A 39 -2.93 -8.11 -7.56
N LEU A 40 -1.78 -8.38 -8.18
CA LEU A 40 -1.73 -9.16 -9.43
C LEU A 40 -2.24 -10.58 -9.23
N PHE A 41 -1.96 -11.21 -8.08
CA PHE A 41 -2.54 -12.51 -7.76
C PHE A 41 -4.07 -12.45 -7.72
N TRP A 42 -4.64 -11.45 -7.04
CA TRP A 42 -6.09 -11.23 -7.02
C TRP A 42 -6.66 -11.08 -8.41
N LEU A 43 -6.13 -10.13 -9.18
CA LEU A 43 -6.66 -9.78 -10.51
C LEU A 43 -6.55 -10.93 -11.51
N LEU A 44 -5.44 -11.68 -11.50
CA LEU A 44 -5.19 -12.72 -12.50
C LEU A 44 -5.81 -14.06 -12.15
N VAL A 45 -5.90 -14.40 -10.86
CA VAL A 45 -6.28 -15.74 -10.40
C VAL A 45 -7.69 -15.78 -9.82
N VAL A 46 -8.01 -14.84 -8.93
CA VAL A 46 -9.24 -14.91 -8.12
C VAL A 46 -10.37 -14.09 -8.74
N ALA A 47 -10.13 -12.79 -8.92
CA ALA A 47 -11.13 -11.83 -9.38
C ALA A 47 -11.49 -12.01 -10.85
N ARG A 48 -10.56 -12.47 -11.69
CA ARG A 48 -10.73 -12.53 -13.14
C ARG A 48 -12.07 -13.13 -13.57
N LYS A 49 -12.35 -14.36 -13.15
CA LYS A 49 -13.59 -15.08 -13.51
C LYS A 49 -14.82 -14.44 -12.87
N MET A 50 -14.70 -14.00 -11.62
CA MET A 50 -15.79 -13.36 -10.87
C MET A 50 -16.21 -12.04 -11.54
N TYR A 51 -15.26 -11.16 -11.85
CA TYR A 51 -15.53 -9.88 -12.52
C TYR A 51 -16.09 -10.09 -13.93
N GLN A 52 -15.56 -11.05 -14.68
CA GLN A 52 -16.11 -11.37 -16.01
C GLN A 52 -17.55 -11.88 -15.93
N GLN A 53 -17.88 -12.70 -14.93
CA GLN A 53 -19.23 -13.24 -14.72
C GLN A 53 -20.22 -12.18 -14.24
N TYR A 54 -19.84 -11.34 -13.26
CA TYR A 54 -20.77 -10.44 -12.59
C TYR A 54 -20.73 -8.99 -13.11
N LEU A 55 -19.59 -8.54 -13.62
CA LEU A 55 -19.36 -7.18 -14.12
C LEU A 55 -19.11 -7.15 -15.64
N GLY A 56 -19.18 -8.28 -16.35
CA GLY A 56 -18.80 -8.38 -17.76
C GLY A 56 -19.44 -7.33 -18.67
N ASN A 57 -20.71 -6.98 -18.43
CA ASN A 57 -21.43 -5.94 -19.19
C ASN A 57 -20.93 -4.51 -18.91
N LEU A 58 -20.26 -4.29 -17.78
CA LEU A 58 -19.64 -3.01 -17.38
C LEU A 58 -18.15 -2.96 -17.72
N MET A 59 -17.51 -4.10 -18.02
CA MET A 59 -16.09 -4.17 -18.33
C MET A 59 -15.81 -3.61 -19.72
N GLY A 60 -14.83 -2.70 -19.79
CA GLY A 60 -14.30 -2.15 -21.03
C GLY A 60 -12.80 -2.42 -21.18
N GLN A 61 -12.17 -1.74 -22.13
CA GLN A 61 -10.72 -1.79 -22.27
C GLN A 61 -10.03 -1.19 -21.05
N THR A 62 -9.01 -1.88 -20.54
CA THR A 62 -8.19 -1.41 -19.41
C THR A 62 -7.49 -0.11 -19.78
N ARG A 63 -7.75 0.95 -19.01
CA ARG A 63 -7.06 2.22 -19.14
C ARG A 63 -5.84 2.23 -18.22
N PHE A 64 -4.66 1.99 -18.77
CA PHE A 64 -3.42 1.89 -18.00
C PHE A 64 -3.02 3.19 -17.28
N GLY A 65 -3.37 4.36 -17.83
CA GLY A 65 -3.08 5.66 -17.20
C GLY A 65 -3.71 5.81 -15.81
N PRO A 66 -5.05 5.76 -15.69
CA PRO A 66 -5.73 5.77 -14.39
C PRO A 66 -5.28 4.66 -13.44
N ALA A 67 -5.01 3.45 -13.96
CA ALA A 67 -4.51 2.35 -13.14
C ALA A 67 -3.14 2.69 -12.52
N ALA A 68 -2.19 3.19 -13.31
CA ALA A 68 -0.87 3.58 -12.81
C ALA A 68 -0.96 4.68 -11.74
N ILE A 69 -1.83 5.69 -11.97
CA ILE A 69 -2.07 6.76 -10.99
C ILE A 69 -2.62 6.19 -9.67
N PHE A 70 -3.58 5.27 -9.75
CA PHE A 70 -4.12 4.59 -8.57
C PHE A 70 -3.02 3.86 -7.78
N TYR A 71 -2.20 3.02 -8.43
CA TYR A 71 -1.15 2.28 -7.72
C TYR A 71 -0.16 3.21 -7.03
N LEU A 72 0.22 4.31 -7.68
CA LEU A 72 1.12 5.30 -7.10
C LEU A 72 0.50 6.00 -5.88
N ILE A 73 -0.72 6.53 -6.02
CA ILE A 73 -1.39 7.26 -4.93
C ILE A 73 -1.70 6.32 -3.76
N TYR A 74 -2.14 5.09 -4.05
CA TYR A 74 -2.45 4.12 -3.01
C TYR A 74 -1.21 3.71 -2.23
N LEU A 75 -0.09 3.46 -2.93
CA LEU A 75 1.20 3.18 -2.29
C LEU A 75 1.66 4.35 -1.41
N LEU A 76 1.54 5.59 -1.90
CA LEU A 76 1.84 6.79 -1.10
C LEU A 76 0.95 6.88 0.15
N GLY A 77 -0.34 6.55 0.02
CA GLY A 77 -1.26 6.46 1.15
C GLY A 77 -0.83 5.43 2.19
N ILE A 78 -0.41 4.24 1.75
CA ILE A 78 0.14 3.21 2.65
C ILE A 78 1.38 3.72 3.38
N LEU A 79 2.32 4.32 2.66
CA LEU A 79 3.55 4.85 3.24
C LEU A 79 3.29 5.95 4.26
N PHE A 80 2.41 6.90 3.93
CA PHE A 80 2.14 8.08 4.73
C PHE A 80 1.26 7.79 5.95
N PHE A 81 0.13 7.11 5.78
CA PHE A 81 -0.83 6.89 6.86
C PHE A 81 -0.50 5.69 7.74
N ILE A 82 0.29 4.73 7.24
CA ILE A 82 0.49 3.45 7.94
C ILE A 82 1.97 3.20 8.23
N ILE A 83 2.82 3.12 7.21
CA ILE A 83 4.22 2.70 7.42
C ILE A 83 5.00 3.72 8.24
N ASN A 84 4.95 5.01 7.90
CA ASN A 84 5.69 6.03 8.66
C ASN A 84 5.25 6.06 10.14
N PRO A 85 3.95 6.16 10.47
CA PRO A 85 3.53 6.17 11.87
C PRO A 85 3.76 4.83 12.58
N ALA A 86 3.68 3.69 11.88
CA ALA A 86 3.96 2.38 12.47
C ALA A 86 5.43 2.24 12.91
N LEU A 87 6.36 2.73 12.08
CA LEU A 87 7.79 2.71 12.40
C LEU A 87 8.12 3.68 13.53
N GLU A 88 7.54 4.89 13.54
CA GLU A 88 7.69 5.84 14.65
C GLU A 88 7.15 5.28 15.98
N LYS A 89 6.04 4.54 15.93
CA LYS A 89 5.44 3.87 17.09
C LYS A 89 6.10 2.54 17.44
N ASN A 90 7.02 2.05 16.61
CA ASN A 90 7.57 0.70 16.66
C ASN A 90 6.50 -0.39 16.86
N SER A 91 5.39 -0.31 16.10
CA SER A 91 4.20 -1.13 16.33
C SER A 91 3.72 -1.84 15.06
N LEU A 92 3.97 -3.15 14.99
CA LEU A 92 3.45 -4.02 13.95
C LEU A 92 1.92 -4.12 14.00
N LEU A 93 1.34 -4.13 15.21
CA LEU A 93 -0.11 -4.17 15.38
C LEU A 93 -0.78 -2.93 14.79
N TYR A 94 -0.19 -1.73 14.98
CA TYR A 94 -0.68 -0.52 14.33
C TYR A 94 -0.63 -0.65 12.80
N ALA A 95 0.46 -1.17 12.24
CA ALA A 95 0.59 -1.38 10.80
C ALA A 95 -0.53 -2.25 10.24
N ILE A 96 -0.82 -3.38 10.90
CA ILE A 96 -1.86 -4.33 10.48
C ILE A 96 -3.26 -3.71 10.63
N ALA A 97 -3.55 -3.10 11.78
CA ALA A 97 -4.88 -2.54 12.07
C ALA A 97 -5.19 -1.32 11.20
N ALA A 98 -4.26 -0.35 11.11
CA ALA A 98 -4.43 0.82 10.26
C ALA A 98 -4.41 0.44 8.77
N GLY A 99 -3.59 -0.54 8.38
CA GLY A 99 -3.57 -1.13 7.05
C GLY A 99 -4.91 -1.74 6.66
N GLY A 100 -5.45 -2.61 7.50
CA GLY A 100 -6.77 -3.21 7.27
C GLY A 100 -7.87 -2.16 7.19
N PHE A 101 -7.85 -1.17 8.08
CA PHE A 101 -8.85 -0.11 8.08
C PHE A 101 -8.78 0.77 6.83
N LEU A 102 -7.58 1.16 6.37
CA LEU A 102 -7.42 1.90 5.11
C LEU A 102 -7.90 1.08 3.92
N GLY A 103 -7.59 -0.22 3.89
CA GLY A 103 -8.09 -1.17 2.90
C GLY A 103 -9.62 -1.18 2.85
N LEU A 104 -10.25 -1.38 4.00
CA LEU A 104 -11.71 -1.37 4.14
C LEU A 104 -12.32 -0.05 3.67
N LEU A 105 -11.73 1.09 4.04
CA LEU A 105 -12.23 2.41 3.63
C LEU A 105 -12.15 2.60 2.12
N CYS A 106 -11.02 2.30 1.48
CA CYS A 106 -10.86 2.52 0.05
C CYS A 106 -11.73 1.60 -0.79
N TYR A 107 -11.72 0.30 -0.49
CA TYR A 107 -12.56 -0.68 -1.20
C TYR A 107 -14.04 -0.46 -0.88
N GLY A 108 -14.36 -0.17 0.39
CA GLY A 108 -15.71 0.25 0.80
C GLY A 108 -16.20 1.49 0.06
N THR A 109 -15.36 2.51 -0.10
CA THR A 109 -15.72 3.73 -0.84
C THR A 109 -16.06 3.40 -2.30
N TYR A 110 -15.29 2.55 -2.96
CA TYR A 110 -15.59 2.16 -4.34
C TYR A 110 -16.84 1.27 -4.42
N ASP A 111 -16.85 0.14 -3.72
CA ASP A 111 -17.87 -0.89 -3.87
C ASP A 111 -19.21 -0.54 -3.23
N LEU A 112 -19.23 0.12 -2.07
CA LEU A 112 -20.49 0.52 -1.44
C LEU A 112 -21.13 1.69 -2.19
N THR A 113 -20.34 2.62 -2.74
CA THR A 113 -20.87 3.68 -3.61
C THR A 113 -21.42 3.10 -4.89
N ASN A 114 -20.74 2.16 -5.53
CA ASN A 114 -21.27 1.48 -6.71
C ASN A 114 -22.51 0.65 -6.40
N LEU A 115 -22.54 -0.07 -5.27
CA LEU A 115 -23.72 -0.80 -4.81
C LEU A 115 -24.93 0.12 -4.58
N ALA A 116 -24.69 1.36 -4.14
CA ALA A 116 -25.73 2.35 -3.92
C ALA A 116 -26.19 3.06 -5.22
N THR A 117 -25.34 3.15 -6.25
CA THR A 117 -25.58 4.05 -7.41
C THR A 117 -25.76 3.33 -8.74
N ILE A 118 -25.20 2.13 -8.92
CA ILE A 118 -25.26 1.36 -10.16
C ILE A 118 -26.35 0.29 -10.05
N ALA A 119 -27.30 0.32 -11.00
CA ALA A 119 -28.35 -0.68 -11.06
C ALA A 119 -27.77 -2.09 -11.24
N ASN A 120 -28.27 -3.05 -10.45
CA ASN A 120 -27.84 -4.45 -10.44
C ASN A 120 -26.36 -4.68 -10.10
N TRP A 121 -25.73 -3.80 -9.32
CA TRP A 121 -24.38 -4.04 -8.82
C TRP A 121 -24.35 -5.30 -7.92
N PRO A 122 -23.43 -6.26 -8.17
CA PRO A 122 -23.40 -7.54 -7.48
C PRO A 122 -22.83 -7.43 -6.06
N ILE A 123 -23.67 -7.64 -5.04
CA ILE A 123 -23.24 -7.64 -3.62
C ILE A 123 -22.11 -8.64 -3.32
N ARG A 124 -22.02 -9.73 -4.08
CA ARG A 124 -20.95 -10.72 -3.95
C ARG A 124 -19.58 -10.13 -4.28
N VAL A 125 -19.51 -9.25 -5.29
CA VAL A 125 -18.26 -8.55 -5.64
C VAL A 125 -17.89 -7.60 -4.51
N THR A 126 -18.84 -6.77 -4.05
CA THR A 126 -18.64 -5.87 -2.91
C THR A 126 -18.06 -6.61 -1.70
N VAL A 127 -18.70 -7.68 -1.24
CA VAL A 127 -18.22 -8.41 -0.05
C VAL A 127 -16.82 -9.01 -0.26
N ALA A 128 -16.56 -9.58 -1.44
CA ALA A 128 -15.25 -10.15 -1.77
C ALA A 128 -14.17 -9.07 -1.78
N ASP A 129 -14.44 -7.93 -2.39
CA ASP A 129 -13.51 -6.81 -2.55
C ASP A 129 -13.26 -6.10 -1.20
N LEU A 130 -14.26 -5.97 -0.32
CA LEU A 130 -14.06 -5.44 1.04
C LEU A 130 -13.15 -6.35 1.89
N ILE A 131 -13.36 -7.66 1.82
CA ILE A 131 -12.52 -8.64 2.54
C ILE A 131 -11.11 -8.59 1.97
N TRP A 132 -10.97 -8.65 0.65
CA TRP A 132 -9.67 -8.66 -0.02
C TRP A 132 -8.91 -7.36 0.22
N GLY A 133 -9.55 -6.21 0.05
CA GLY A 133 -8.97 -4.89 0.28
C GLY A 133 -8.46 -4.71 1.71
N THR A 134 -9.24 -5.14 2.70
CA THR A 134 -8.82 -5.17 4.10
C THR A 134 -7.60 -6.07 4.29
N PHE A 135 -7.66 -7.29 3.76
CA PHE A 135 -6.61 -8.28 3.90
C PHE A 135 -5.28 -7.86 3.24
N VAL A 136 -5.34 -7.40 1.97
CA VAL A 136 -4.15 -7.05 1.20
C VAL A 136 -3.42 -5.87 1.82
N THR A 137 -4.14 -4.81 2.20
CA THR A 137 -3.53 -3.60 2.75
C THR A 137 -2.99 -3.84 4.16
N ALA A 138 -3.67 -4.64 4.98
CA ALA A 138 -3.13 -5.11 6.27
C ALA A 138 -1.85 -5.93 6.08
N THR A 139 -1.84 -6.86 5.12
CA THR A 139 -0.71 -7.76 4.85
C THR A 139 0.50 -7.01 4.31
N VAL A 140 0.32 -6.14 3.32
CA VAL A 140 1.39 -5.28 2.78
C VAL A 140 2.01 -4.42 3.88
N SER A 141 1.16 -3.81 4.71
CA SER A 141 1.61 -2.97 5.82
C SER A 141 2.37 -3.76 6.86
N GLY A 142 1.85 -4.93 7.25
CA GLY A 142 2.49 -5.84 8.19
C GLY A 142 3.84 -6.34 7.68
N ILE A 143 3.93 -6.84 6.45
CA ILE A 143 5.18 -7.32 5.84
C ILE A 143 6.22 -6.19 5.80
N THR A 144 5.82 -5.02 5.32
CA THR A 144 6.74 -3.89 5.16
C THR A 144 7.33 -3.45 6.49
N VAL A 145 6.49 -3.30 7.52
CA VAL A 145 6.95 -2.88 8.86
C VAL A 145 7.75 -3.99 9.53
N PHE A 146 7.31 -5.24 9.44
CA PHE A 146 8.03 -6.39 9.99
C PHE A 146 9.45 -6.49 9.41
N VAL A 147 9.59 -6.42 8.09
CA VAL A 147 10.89 -6.47 7.41
C VAL A 147 11.77 -5.29 7.81
N ALA A 148 11.21 -4.07 7.81
CA ALA A 148 11.96 -2.88 8.20
C ALA A 148 12.46 -2.94 9.65
N GLN A 149 11.64 -3.43 10.58
CA GLN A 149 12.02 -3.63 11.99
C GLN A 149 13.05 -4.76 12.16
N HIS A 150 12.84 -5.90 11.48
CA HIS A 150 13.73 -7.05 11.58
C HIS A 150 15.16 -6.72 11.13
N PHE A 151 15.31 -5.90 10.10
CA PHE A 151 16.62 -5.46 9.59
C PHE A 151 17.07 -4.10 10.13
N ASN A 152 16.37 -3.51 11.10
CA ASN A 152 16.67 -2.21 11.71
C ASN A 152 16.91 -1.09 10.68
N TRP A 153 16.03 -0.97 9.69
CA TRP A 153 16.12 0.09 8.67
C TRP A 153 15.70 1.47 9.19
N ARG A 154 15.06 1.54 10.37
CA ARG A 154 14.82 2.74 11.17
C ARG A 154 14.97 2.44 12.64
#